data_AF-A0A925F1B7-F1
#
_entry.id   AF-A0A925F1B7-F1
#
_cell.length_a   1.000
_cell.length_b   1.000
_cell.length_c   1.000
_cell.angle_alpha   90.00
_cell.angle_beta   90.00
_cell.angle_gamma   90.00
#
_symmetry.space_group_name_H-M   'P 1'
#
loop_
_entity.id
_entity.type
_entity.pdbx_description
1 polymer ?
#
loop_
_entity_poly.entity_id
_entity_poly.type
_entity_poly.pdbx_seq_one_letter_code
_entity_poly.pdbx_strand_id
1 'polypeptide(L)' 'MRGWVNYYTKFYRQEMLHVFCYLNERIRKWIKNKYRLTSKKQVLAKYKAIQIEQQTLFYHWGLGIKS' A
#
# COMPACT_ATOMS: atom_id res chain seq x y z
N MET A 1 -11.41 13.28 18.35
CA MET A 1 -10.66 12.71 17.20
C MET A 1 -9.39 11.99 17.67
N ARG A 2 -9.51 10.81 18.30
CA ARG A 2 -8.38 9.98 18.78
C ARG A 2 -8.51 8.49 18.42
N GLY A 3 -9.50 8.14 17.59
CA GLY A 3 -9.89 6.74 17.32
C GLY A 3 -8.89 5.96 16.48
N TRP A 4 -8.12 6.63 15.61
CA TRP A 4 -7.15 5.94 14.76
C TRP A 4 -5.87 5.58 15.52
N VAL A 5 -5.40 6.45 16.43
CA VAL A 5 -4.18 6.19 17.22
C VAL A 5 -4.35 4.96 18.12
N ASN A 6 -5.52 4.80 18.77
CA ASN A 6 -5.82 3.61 19.59
C ASN A 6 -6.07 2.34 18.78
N TYR A 7 -6.50 2.48 17.52
CA TYR A 7 -6.59 1.36 16.59
C TYR A 7 -5.18 0.84 16.28
N TYR A 8 -4.20 1.72 16.03
CA TYR A 8 -2.85 1.32 15.64
C TYR A 8 -1.90 0.90 16.76
N THR A 9 -2.14 1.31 18.01
CA THR A 9 -1.29 0.90 19.15
C THR A 9 -1.62 -0.49 19.67
N LYS A 10 -2.83 -1.02 19.40
CA LYS A 10 -3.30 -2.30 19.94
C LYS A 10 -2.86 -3.52 19.12
N PHE A 11 -2.73 -3.37 17.81
CA PHE A 11 -2.26 -4.42 16.92
C PHE A 11 -0.73 -4.43 16.92
N TYR A 12 -0.13 -5.53 17.39
CA TYR A 12 1.32 -5.71 17.36
C TYR A 12 1.88 -5.40 15.96
N ARG A 13 3.15 -4.95 15.90
CA ARG A 13 3.85 -4.54 14.66
C ARG A 13 3.61 -5.47 13.46
N GLN A 14 3.44 -6.78 13.71
CA GLN A 14 3.15 -7.80 12.69
C GLN A 14 1.75 -7.69 12.06
N GLU A 15 0.71 -7.46 12.86
CA GLU A 15 -0.65 -7.31 12.34
C GLU A 15 -0.80 -6.04 11.50
N MET A 16 -0.10 -4.97 11.88
CA MET A 16 -0.01 -3.75 11.09
C MET A 16 0.62 -4.01 9.71
N LEU A 17 1.69 -4.82 9.66
CA LEU A 17 2.30 -5.23 8.40
C LEU A 17 1.33 -6.03 7.52
N HIS A 18 0.53 -6.93 8.11
CA HIS A 18 -0.48 -7.68 7.36
C HIS A 18 -1.52 -6.75 6.73
N VAL A 19 -2.01 -5.76 7.46
CA VAL A 19 -2.96 -4.76 6.94
C VAL A 19 -2.34 -3.98 5.77
N PHE A 20 -1.09 -3.52 5.91
CA PHE A 20 -0.42 -2.80 4.83
C PHE A 20 -0.10 -3.66 3.61
N CYS A 21 0.30 -4.91 3.82
CA CYS A 21 0.48 -5.89 2.73
C CYS A 21 -0.85 -6.11 1.98
N TYR A 22 -1.95 -6.30 2.71
CA TYR A 22 -3.27 -6.43 2.12
C TYR A 22 -3.66 -5.19 1.31
N LEU A 23 -3.46 -4.00 1.86
CA LEU A 23 -3.69 -2.74 1.14
C LEU A 23 -2.84 -2.64 -0.13
N ASN A 24 -1.56 -3.00 -0.08
CA ASN A 24 -0.68 -3.01 -1.25
C ASN A 24 -1.13 -4.00 -2.32
N GLU A 25 -1.66 -5.16 -1.96
CA GLU A 25 -2.29 -6.09 -2.90
C GLU A 25 -3.53 -5.49 -3.56
N ARG A 26 -4.41 -4.84 -2.78
CA ARG A 26 -5.60 -4.18 -3.30
C ARG A 26 -5.25 -3.06 -4.26
N ILE A 27 -4.25 -2.25 -3.94
CA ILE A 27 -3.75 -1.18 -4.83
C ILE A 27 -3.18 -1.79 -6.12
N ARG A 28 -2.34 -2.82 -6.03
CA ARG A 28 -1.78 -3.51 -7.21
C ARG A 28 -2.89 -4.10 -8.10
N LYS A 29 -3.94 -4.68 -7.51
CA LYS A 29 -5.11 -5.18 -8.25
C LYS A 29 -5.88 -4.05 -8.94
N TRP A 30 -6.05 -2.92 -8.26
CA TRP A 30 -6.66 -1.73 -8.85
C TRP A 30 -5.83 -1.17 -10.02
N ILE A 31 -4.51 -1.06 -9.87
CA ILE A 31 -3.58 -0.64 -10.95
C ILE A 31 -3.69 -1.60 -12.14
N LYS A 32 -3.68 -2.91 -11.89
CA LYS A 32 -3.82 -3.92 -12.94
C LYS A 32 -5.09 -3.68 -13.77
N ASN A 33 -6.22 -3.49 -13.09
CA ASN A 33 -7.52 -3.30 -13.76
C ASN A 33 -7.60 -1.94 -14.46
N LYS A 34 -7.14 -0.86 -13.81
CA LYS A 34 -7.18 0.51 -14.35
C LYS A 34 -6.37 0.65 -15.63
N TYR A 35 -5.17 0.08 -15.66
CA TYR A 35 -4.25 0.16 -16.80
C TYR A 35 -4.29 -1.08 -17.70
N ARG A 36 -5.23 -2.00 -17.47
CA ARG A 36 -5.40 -3.27 -18.21
C ARG A 36 -4.09 -4.05 -18.36
N LEU A 37 -3.28 -4.08 -17.30
CA LEU A 37 -1.97 -4.73 -17.32
C LEU A 37 -2.11 -6.24 -17.20
N THR A 38 -1.36 -6.98 -18.01
CA THR A 38 -1.42 -8.44 -18.05
C THR A 38 -0.33 -9.07 -17.18
N SER A 39 0.86 -8.45 -17.13
CA SER A 39 2.01 -8.96 -16.38
C SER A 39 2.11 -8.40 -14.96
N LYS A 40 2.46 -9.26 -13.99
CA LYS A 40 2.81 -8.86 -12.62
C LYS A 40 3.97 -7.85 -12.60
N LYS A 41 4.94 -7.98 -13.53
CA LYS A 41 6.09 -7.08 -13.65
C LYS A 41 5.65 -5.67 -14.04
N GLN A 42 4.72 -5.54 -14.99
CA GLN A 42 4.18 -4.25 -15.41
C GLN A 42 3.38 -3.58 -14.29
N VAL A 43 2.57 -4.36 -13.56
CA VAL A 43 1.83 -3.86 -12.40
C VAL A 43 2.78 -3.33 -11.33
N LEU A 44 3.84 -4.09 -11.01
CA LEU A 44 4.83 -3.68 -10.02
C LEU A 44 5.60 -2.43 -10.46
N ALA A 45 5.99 -2.34 -11.73
CA ALA A 45 6.67 -1.16 -12.27
C ALA A 45 5.77 0.09 -12.17
N LYS A 46 4.50 -0.03 -12.56
CA LYS A 46 3.53 1.08 -12.47
C LYS A 46 3.21 1.46 -11.04
N TYR A 47 3.09 0.47 -10.14
CA TYR A 47 2.93 0.69 -8.70
C TYR A 47 4.11 1.49 -8.13
N LYS A 48 5.34 1.10 -8.43
CA LYS A 48 6.55 1.82 -7.98
C LYS A 48 6.61 3.25 -8.53
N ALA A 49 6.25 3.46 -9.81
CA ALA A 49 6.19 4.79 -10.40
C ALA A 49 5.19 5.71 -9.65
N ILE A 50 3.96 5.22 -9.42
CA ILE A 50 2.93 5.97 -8.67
C ILE A 50 3.39 6.22 -7.23
N GLN A 51 4.03 5.24 -6.59
CA GLN A 51 4.54 5.40 -5.23
C GLN A 51 5.62 6.49 -5.15
N ILE A 52 6.50 6.60 -6.14
CA ILE A 52 7.54 7.66 -6.20
C ILE A 52 6.90 9.03 -6.46
N GLU A 53 5.96 9.10 -7.40
CA GLU A 53 5.28 10.34 -7.78
C GLU A 53 4.37 10.88 -6.66
N GLN A 54 3.78 9.98 -5.85
CA GLN A 54 2.72 10.32 -4.89
C GLN A 54 2.95 9.62 -3.54
N GLN A 55 4.10 9.87 -2.92
CA GLN A 55 4.52 9.23 -1.66
C GLN A 55 3.57 9.50 -0.49
N THR A 56 2.83 10.60 -0.52
CA THR A 56 1.89 11.03 0.53
C THR A 56 0.46 10.52 0.31
N LEU A 57 0.18 9.87 -0.83
CA LEU A 57 -1.18 9.40 -1.17
C LEU A 57 -1.68 8.32 -0.22
N PHE A 58 -0.79 7.48 0.30
CA PHE A 58 -1.10 6.50 1.34
C PHE A 58 -0.12 6.63 2.49
N TYR A 59 -0.65 6.63 3.72
CA TYR A 59 0.13 6.84 4.94
C TYR A 59 1.35 5.89 5.07
N HIS A 60 1.18 4.61 4.72
CA HIS A 60 2.26 3.62 4.83
C HIS A 60 3.31 3.69 3.73
N TRP A 61 3.04 4.38 2.62
CA TRP A 61 4.06 4.63 1.60
C TRP A 61 5.13 5.61 2.09
N GLY A 62 4.72 6.61 2.89
CA GLY A 62 5.63 7.53 3.57
C GLY A 62 6.41 6.88 4.73
N LEU A 63 5.88 5.83 5.34
CA LEU A 63 6.56 5.07 6.41
C LEU A 63 7.69 4.16 5.90
N GLY A 64 7.89 4.06 4.57
CA GLY A 64 8.93 3.20 4.00
C GLY A 64 8.59 1.71 4.03
N ILE A 65 7.33 1.33 4.27
CA ILE A 65 6.86 -0.06 4.21
C ILE A 65 6.72 -0.45 2.74
N LYS A 66 7.88 -0.81 2.16
CA LYS A 66 8.02 -1.31 0.80
C LYS A 66 7.81 -2.83 0.85
N SER A 67 6.81 -3.33 0.10
CA SER A 67 6.60 -4.77 -0.12
C SER A 67 7.03 -5.16 -1.53
#